data_AF-A0A6A5TIL1-F1
#
_entry.id   AF-A0A6A5TIL1-F1
#
_cell.length_a   1.000
_cell.length_b   1.000
_cell.length_c   1.000
_cell.angle_alpha   90.00
_cell.angle_beta   90.00
_cell.angle_gamma   90.00
#
_symmetry.space_group_name_H-M   'P 1'
#
loop_
_entity.id
_entity.type
_entity.pdbx_description
1 polymer ?
#
loop_
_entity_poly.entity_id
_entity_poly.type
_entity_poly.pdbx_seq_one_letter_code
_entity_poly.pdbx_strand_id
1 'polypeptide(L)'
;MPHQGQMSATTRAAIVTLRCEGRGWVYISTKLANCSPNGASQFFNRVLARAGVDRQTPPGELSLSQLLGLLDDPHERGRRSTNGVGSEKK
;
A
#
# COMPACT_ATOMS: atom_id res chain seq x y z
N MET A 1 2.54 12.73 -16.89
CA MET A 1 3.22 13.29 -15.70
C MET A 1 3.31 12.17 -14.66
N PRO A 2 4.46 11.54 -14.38
CA PRO A 2 4.56 10.57 -13.30
C PRO A 2 4.45 11.31 -11.96
N HIS A 3 3.44 10.97 -11.15
CA HIS A 3 3.19 11.60 -9.87
C HIS A 3 4.34 11.29 -8.89
N GLN A 4 5.14 12.32 -8.56
CA GLN A 4 6.17 12.27 -7.52
C GLN A 4 5.51 11.94 -6.16
N GLY A 5 5.51 10.67 -5.78
CA GLY A 5 4.91 10.22 -4.51
C GLY A 5 4.37 8.79 -4.52
N GLN A 6 4.15 8.19 -5.69
CA GLN A 6 3.74 6.80 -5.77
C GLN A 6 4.94 5.86 -5.63
N MET A 7 4.81 4.87 -4.75
CA MET A 7 5.74 3.73 -4.70
C MET A 7 5.76 3.04 -6.06
N SER A 8 6.96 2.80 -6.60
CA SER A 8 7.11 2.02 -7.83
C SER A 8 6.49 0.63 -7.68
N ALA A 9 6.04 0.03 -8.78
CA ALA A 9 5.51 -1.33 -8.76
C ALA A 9 6.52 -2.32 -8.14
N THR A 10 7.82 -2.15 -8.42
CA THR A 10 8.91 -2.93 -7.83
C THR A 10 9.00 -2.75 -6.32
N THR A 11 8.88 -1.52 -5.82
CA THR A 11 8.86 -1.23 -4.37
C THR A 11 7.66 -1.88 -3.69
N ARG A 12 6.47 -1.79 -4.30
CA ARG A 12 5.25 -2.41 -3.79
C ARG A 12 5.38 -3.93 -3.70
N ALA A 13 5.86 -4.57 -4.76
CA ALA A 13 6.11 -6.00 -4.80
C ALA A 13 7.11 -6.41 -3.71
N ALA A 14 8.22 -5.70 -3.58
CA ALA A 14 9.25 -6.00 -2.59
C ALA A 14 8.75 -5.88 -1.14
N ILE A 15 7.88 -4.92 -0.83
CA ILE A 15 7.26 -4.81 0.50
C ILE A 15 6.47 -6.08 0.83
N VAL A 16 5.63 -6.54 -0.11
CA VAL A 16 4.80 -7.74 0.08
C VAL A 16 5.67 -8.98 0.22
N THR A 17 6.63 -9.18 -0.68
CA THR A 17 7.54 -10.34 -0.66
C THR A 17 8.32 -10.42 0.65
N LEU A 18 9.01 -9.34 1.03
CA LEU A 18 9.80 -9.32 2.26
C LEU A 18 8.92 -9.49 3.51
N ARG A 19 7.68 -9.01 3.46
CA ARG A 19 6.76 -9.21 4.58
C ARG A 19 6.29 -10.65 4.70
N CYS A 20 5.98 -11.32 3.59
CA CYS A 20 5.68 -12.77 3.55
C CYS A 20 6.87 -13.63 4.03
N GLU A 21 8.11 -13.19 3.80
CA GLU A 21 9.31 -13.81 4.39
C GLU A 21 9.45 -13.59 5.92
N GLY A 22 8.56 -12.82 6.54
CA GLY A 22 8.59 -12.51 7.97
C GLY A 22 9.51 -11.34 8.35
N ARG A 23 10.00 -10.55 7.38
CA ARG A 23 10.82 -9.37 7.69
C ARG A 23 9.99 -8.27 8.38
N GLY A 24 10.65 -7.55 9.29
CA GLY A 24 10.06 -6.39 9.97
C GLY A 24 10.05 -5.12 9.12
N TRP A 25 9.16 -4.18 9.42
CA TRP A 25 8.98 -2.94 8.66
C TRP A 25 10.24 -2.06 8.61
N VAL A 26 11.00 -2.01 9.69
CA VAL A 26 12.28 -1.28 9.75
C VAL A 26 13.26 -1.85 8.73
N TYR A 27 13.44 -3.17 8.72
CA TYR A 27 14.31 -3.85 7.75
C TYR A 27 13.90 -3.56 6.30
N ILE A 28 12.60 -3.67 6.01
CA ILE A 28 12.04 -3.40 4.68
C ILE A 28 12.30 -1.94 4.26
N SER A 29 12.07 -0.98 5.16
CA SER A 29 12.29 0.44 4.88
C SER A 29 13.76 0.76 4.59
N THR A 30 14.69 0.18 5.34
CA THR A 30 16.13 0.34 5.13
C THR A 30 16.58 -0.21 3.79
N LYS A 31 15.98 -1.33 3.33
CA LYS A 31 16.33 -1.95 2.05
C LYS A 31 15.74 -1.24 0.85
N LEU A 32 14.56 -0.63 0.99
CA LEU A 32 13.86 -0.01 -0.13
C LEU A 32 14.16 1.49 -0.31
N ALA A 33 14.78 2.14 0.69
CA ALA A 33 15.28 3.53 0.73
C ALA A 33 14.27 4.67 0.41
N ASN A 34 13.18 4.36 -0.30
CA ASN A 34 12.16 5.26 -0.80
C ASN A 34 10.83 5.10 -0.04
N CYS A 35 10.80 4.34 1.06
CA CYS A 35 9.59 4.17 1.86
C CYS A 35 9.90 4.16 3.36
N SER A 36 9.08 4.88 4.13
CA SER A 36 9.12 4.79 5.59
C SER A 36 8.49 3.48 6.08
N PRO A 37 8.86 2.98 7.27
CA PRO A 37 8.23 1.80 7.87
C PRO A 37 6.70 1.93 7.95
N ASN A 38 6.22 3.14 8.31
CA ASN A 38 4.80 3.43 8.41
C ASN A 38 4.11 3.39 7.04
N GLY A 39 4.73 3.96 6.00
CA GLY A 39 4.20 3.90 4.63
C GLY A 39 4.12 2.46 4.10
N ALA A 40 5.15 1.65 4.34
CA ALA A 40 5.16 0.24 3.97
C ALA A 40 4.06 -0.55 4.70
N SER A 41 3.89 -0.32 6.00
CA SER A 41 2.84 -0.97 6.79
C SER A 41 1.43 -0.57 6.32
N GLN A 42 1.18 0.71 6.07
CA GLN A 42 -0.12 1.17 5.56
C GLN A 42 -0.43 0.59 4.19
N PHE A 43 0.55 0.58 3.27
CA PHE A 43 0.39 -0.04 1.96
C PHE A 43 0.03 -1.53 2.11
N PHE A 44 0.79 -2.28 2.90
CA PHE A 44 0.54 -3.70 3.12
C PHE A 44 -0.85 -3.97 3.72
N ASN A 45 -1.27 -3.16 4.70
CA ASN A 45 -2.62 -3.25 5.28
C ASN A 45 -3.73 -3.02 4.23
N ARG A 46 -3.51 -2.17 3.22
CA ARG A 46 -4.46 -2.01 2.11
C ARG A 46 -4.49 -3.25 1.21
N VAL A 47 -3.34 -3.86 0.94
CA VAL A 47 -3.25 -5.11 0.18
C VAL A 47 -3.99 -6.24 0.90
N LEU A 48 -3.78 -6.40 2.22
CA LEU A 48 -4.51 -7.40 3.02
C LEU A 48 -6.02 -7.16 3.02
N ALA A 49 -6.46 -5.92 3.18
CA ALA A 49 -7.88 -5.57 3.13
C ALA A 49 -8.52 -5.94 1.78
N ARG A 50 -7.79 -5.76 0.67
CA ARG A 50 -8.25 -6.19 -0.66
C ARG A 50 -8.29 -7.70 -0.82
N ALA A 51 -7.33 -8.39 -0.22
CA ALA A 51 -7.27 -9.84 -0.23
C ALA A 51 -8.32 -10.49 0.68
N GLY A 52 -9.00 -9.72 1.53
CA GLY A 52 -9.91 -10.24 2.54
C GLY A 52 -9.18 -11.00 3.66
N VAL A 53 -7.89 -10.72 3.86
CA VAL A 53 -7.03 -11.41 4.83
C VAL A 53 -6.94 -10.58 6.11
N ASP A 54 -6.98 -11.27 7.25
CA ASP A 54 -6.83 -10.60 8.54
C ASP A 54 -5.42 -10.05 8.74
N ARG A 55 -5.31 -8.89 9.40
CA ARG A 55 -4.02 -8.21 9.64
C ARG A 55 -3.13 -8.96 10.62
N GLN A 56 -3.69 -9.87 11.41
CA GLN A 56 -3.00 -10.71 12.37
C GLN A 56 -2.54 -12.04 11.74
N THR A 57 -2.93 -12.35 10.50
CA THR A 57 -2.49 -13.56 9.82
C THR A 57 -0.96 -13.58 9.75
N PRO A 58 -0.32 -14.66 10.23
CA PRO A 58 1.13 -14.75 10.25
C PRO A 58 1.66 -14.76 8.81
N PRO A 59 2.86 -14.20 8.57
CA PRO A 59 3.40 -14.03 7.23
C PRO A 59 3.61 -15.35 6.47
N GLY A 60 3.79 -16.47 7.19
CA GLY A 60 3.91 -17.81 6.60
C GLY A 60 2.61 -18.41 6.07
N GLU A 61 1.46 -17.86 6.45
CA GLU A 61 0.13 -18.29 5.96
C GLU A 61 -0.38 -17.42 4.81
N LEU A 62 0.36 -16.36 4.47
CA LEU A 62 -0.01 -15.44 3.40
C LEU A 62 0.32 -16.03 2.02
N SER A 63 -0.67 -16.07 1.14
CA SER A 63 -0.45 -16.42 -0.26
C SER A 63 0.23 -15.27 -1.01
N LEU A 64 1.56 -15.34 -1.14
CA LEU A 64 2.36 -14.33 -1.85
C LEU A 64 1.81 -14.06 -3.26
N SER A 65 1.50 -15.12 -4.01
CA SER A 65 0.97 -15.02 -5.38
C SER A 65 -0.34 -14.22 -5.44
N GLN A 66 -1.23 -14.42 -4.46
CA GLN A 66 -2.49 -13.68 -4.36
C GLN A 66 -2.25 -12.21 -4.03
N LEU A 67 -1.34 -11.92 -3.09
CA LEU A 67 -1.04 -10.55 -2.67
C LEU A 67 -0.30 -9.76 -3.78
N LEU A 68 0.57 -10.41 -4.55
CA LEU A 68 1.25 -9.79 -5.69
C LEU A 68 0.28 -9.43 -6.83
N GLY A 69 -0.86 -10.13 -6.95
CA GLY A 69 -1.94 -9.75 -7.87
C GLY A 69 -2.71 -8.50 -7.47
N LEU A 70 -2.53 -8.03 -6.22
CA LEU A 70 -3.28 -6.92 -5.61
C LEU A 70 -2.39 -5.69 -5.32
N LEU A 71 -1.25 -5.60 -6.01
CA LEU A 71 -0.27 -4.51 -5.83
C LEU A 71 -0.70 -3.19 -6.45
N ASP A 72 -1.64 -3.21 -7.40
CA ASP A 72 -2.19 -1.99 -7.94
C ASP A 72 -3.03 -1.31 -6.85
N ASP A 73 -2.57 -0.14 -6.41
CA ASP A 73 -3.23 0.66 -5.39
C ASP A 73 -4.01 1.74 -6.14
N PRO A 74 -5.29 1.53 -6.50
CA PRO A 74 -6.11 2.54 -7.18
C PRO A 74 -6.43 3.74 -6.26
N HIS A 75 -5.84 3.82 -5.07
CA HIS A 75 -6.14 4.83 -4.05
C HIS A 75 -5.46 6.18 -4.30
N GLU A 76 -5.34 6.57 -5.56
CA GLU A 76 -5.10 7.96 -6.02
C GLU A 76 -6.41 8.62 -6.51
N ARG A 77 -7.56 8.31 -5.88
CA ARG A 77 -8.78 9.11 -6.05
C ARG A 77 -9.44 9.32 -4.70
N GLY A 78 -9.17 10.47 -4.08
CA GLY A 78 -9.82 10.79 -2.82
C GLY A 78 -9.30 11.96 -2.00
N ARG A 79 -8.27 12.72 -2.42
CA ARG A 79 -8.31 14.15 -2.06
C ARG A 79 -9.39 14.76 -2.95
N ARG A 80 -10.63 14.70 -2.46
CA ARG A 80 -11.68 15.61 -2.91
C ARG A 80 -11.13 17.00 -2.64
N SER A 81 -10.55 17.64 -3.66
CA SER A 81 -10.41 19.09 -3.65
C SER A 81 -11.79 19.62 -3.30
N THR A 82 -11.92 20.31 -2.17
CA THR A 82 -13.07 21.18 -1.91
C THR A 82 -12.91 22.42 -2.78
N ASN A 83 -12.89 22.23 -4.10
CA ASN A 83 -13.03 23.29 -5.07
C ASN A 83 -14.36 23.08 -5.78
N GLY A 84 -15.37 23.83 -5.31
CA GLY A 84 -16.51 24.28 -6.10
C GLY A 84 -17.60 23.26 -6.43
N VAL A 85 -18.68 23.27 -5.65
CA VAL A 85 -20.04 23.28 -6.20
C VAL A 85 -20.84 24.25 -5.35
N GLY A 86 -21.20 25.40 -5.94
CA GLY A 86 -22.08 26.38 -5.32
C GLY A 86 -23.54 25.90 -5.27
N SER A 87 -24.35 26.59 -4.49
CA SER A 87 -25.77 26.77 -4.80
C SER A 87 -26.28 27.99 -4.04
N GLU A 88 -26.59 29.00 -4.85
CA GLU A 88 -27.54 30.06 -4.63
C GLU A 88 -28.91 29.56 -4.14
N LYS A 89 -29.70 30.50 -3.60
CA LYS A 89 -31.07 30.42 -3.05
C LYS A 89 -31.10 30.09 -1.56
N LYS A 90 -31.58 30.98 -0.69
CA LYS A 90 -32.84 31.73 -0.76
C LYS A 90 -32.80 33.02 0.03
#